data_AF-A0A2T1EYF3-F1
#
_entry.id   AF-A0A2T1EYF3-F1
#
_cell.length_a   1.000
_cell.length_b   1.000
_cell.length_c   1.000
_cell.angle_alpha   90.00
_cell.angle_beta   90.00
_cell.angle_gamma   90.00
#
_symmetry.space_group_name_H-M   'P 1'
#
loop_
_entity.id
_entity.type
_entity.pdbx_description
1 polymer ?
#
loop_
_entity_poly.entity_id
_entity_poly.type
_entity_poly.pdbx_seq_one_letter_code
_entity_poly.pdbx_strand_id
1 'polypeptide(L)'
;NLLLMLSVSLGIMLWVRQDRSEAITIAITGAGAIGLNILLKQLFARDRPQLWERAVEVKFYSFPSGHAMISMVVYGLLGYFLAARFPRQRWLIYRLTVVLIAGIGLSRLYLGVHWPTDVIAGYIAIRFT
;
A
#
# COMPACT_ATOMS: atom_id res chain seq x y z
N ASN A 1 8.67 -7.32 6.97
CA ASN A 1 7.52 -7.19 6.04
C ASN A 1 8.06 -6.97 4.64
N LEU A 2 7.85 -7.93 3.72
CA LEU A 2 8.33 -7.89 2.33
C LEU A 2 8.01 -6.58 1.60
N LEU A 3 6.84 -5.98 1.86
CA LEU A 3 6.45 -4.68 1.32
C LEU A 3 7.41 -3.54 1.68
N LEU A 4 7.90 -3.52 2.92
CA LEU A 4 8.83 -2.48 3.38
C LEU A 4 10.15 -2.60 2.61
N MET A 5 10.65 -3.83 2.46
CA MET A 5 11.86 -4.11 1.68
C MET A 5 11.69 -3.70 0.21
N LEU A 6 10.58 -4.08 -0.42
CA LEU A 6 10.30 -3.69 -1.82
C LEU A 6 10.15 -2.18 -1.99
N SER A 7 9.51 -1.49 -1.04
CA SER A 7 9.34 -0.03 -1.08
C SER A 7 10.67 0.71 -0.94
N VAL A 8 11.54 0.25 -0.03
CA VAL A 8 12.89 0.80 0.18
C VAL A 8 13.78 0.53 -1.02
N SER A 9 13.82 -0.71 -1.53
CA SER A 9 14.58 -1.06 -2.73
C SER A 9 14.15 -0.23 -3.93
N LEU A 10 12.85 0.02 -4.08
CA LEU A 10 12.33 0.85 -5.15
C LEU A 10 12.73 2.32 -5.01
N GLY A 11 12.63 2.88 -3.80
CA GLY A 11 13.07 4.25 -3.52
C GLY A 11 14.56 4.46 -3.85
N ILE A 12 15.42 3.50 -3.48
CA ILE A 12 16.84 3.52 -3.82
C ILE A 12 17.06 3.44 -5.34
N MET A 13 16.33 2.57 -6.04
CA MET A 13 16.46 2.43 -7.50
C MET A 13 16.10 3.73 -8.24
N LEU A 14 15.01 4.40 -7.84
CA LEU A 14 14.58 5.67 -8.45
C LEU A 14 15.56 6.81 -8.14
N TRP A 15 16.10 6.84 -6.92
CA TRP A 15 17.14 7.79 -6.52
C TRP A 15 18.41 7.66 -7.38
N VAL A 16 18.86 6.44 -7.63
CA VAL A 16 20.05 6.15 -8.44
C VAL A 16 19.84 6.49 -9.93
N ARG A 17 18.61 6.41 -10.44
CA ARG A 17 18.28 6.71 -11.85
C ARG A 17 18.04 8.20 -12.17
N GLN A 18 18.31 9.11 -11.24
CA GLN A 18 18.09 10.56 -11.37
C GLN A 18 16.61 11.00 -11.53
N ASP A 19 15.64 10.11 -11.34
CA ASP A 19 14.21 10.41 -11.33
C ASP A 19 13.77 11.02 -9.99
N ARG A 20 14.46 12.09 -9.56
CA ARG A 20 14.33 12.65 -8.21
C ARG A 20 12.92 13.16 -7.91
N SER A 21 12.21 13.69 -8.91
CA SER A 21 10.83 14.15 -8.77
C SER A 21 9.90 12.98 -8.41
N GLU A 22 9.98 11.86 -9.13
CA GLU A 22 9.18 10.66 -8.86
C GLU A 22 9.50 10.06 -7.49
N ALA A 23 10.79 9.99 -7.13
CA ALA A 23 11.22 9.53 -5.82
C ALA A 23 10.67 10.41 -4.68
N ILE A 24 10.71 11.74 -4.85
CA ILE A 24 10.16 12.70 -3.88
C ILE A 24 8.64 12.55 -3.78
N THR A 25 7.92 12.41 -4.90
CA THR A 25 6.47 12.18 -4.88
C THR A 25 6.13 10.93 -4.09
N ILE A 26 6.79 9.80 -4.38
CA ILE A 26 6.56 8.54 -3.64
C ILE A 26 6.90 8.71 -2.15
N ALA A 27 7.99 9.40 -1.81
CA ALA A 27 8.40 9.61 -0.43
C ALA A 27 7.39 10.48 0.34
N ILE A 28 6.95 11.61 -0.23
CA ILE A 28 5.97 12.51 0.39
C ILE A 28 4.62 11.82 0.53
N THR A 29 4.10 11.21 -0.53
CA THR A 29 2.80 10.52 -0.48
C THR A 29 2.87 9.30 0.44
N GLY A 30 4.00 8.59 0.48
CA GLY A 30 4.22 7.46 1.39
C GLY A 30 4.26 7.89 2.85
N ALA A 31 4.99 8.97 3.17
CA ALA A 31 5.02 9.53 4.51
C ALA A 31 3.63 10.03 4.95
N GLY A 32 2.92 10.71 4.05
CA GLY A 32 1.53 11.15 4.28
C GLY A 32 0.59 9.97 4.55
N ALA A 33 0.69 8.88 3.79
CA ALA A 33 -0.10 7.69 3.99
C ALA A 33 0.21 6.98 5.32
N ILE A 34 1.47 6.93 5.73
CA ILE A 34 1.87 6.40 7.04
C ILE A 34 1.28 7.26 8.16
N GLY A 35 1.42 8.58 8.07
CA GLY A 35 0.85 9.52 9.05
C GLY A 35 -0.66 9.37 9.17
N LEU A 36 -1.37 9.34 8.04
CA LEU A 36 -2.81 9.13 8.00
C LEU A 36 -3.20 7.75 8.58
N ASN A 37 -2.44 6.70 8.28
CA ASN A 37 -2.70 5.37 8.83
C ASN A 37 -2.57 5.35 10.36
N ILE A 38 -1.55 6.00 10.91
CA ILE A 38 -1.34 6.10 12.36
C ILE A 38 -2.48 6.89 13.01
N LEU A 39 -2.84 8.05 12.43
CA LEU A 39 -3.92 8.89 12.93
C LEU A 39 -5.25 8.13 12.98
N LEU A 40 -5.64 7.50 11.88
CA LEU A 40 -6.89 6.75 11.80
C LEU A 40 -6.88 5.52 12.73
N LYS A 41 -5.73 4.88 12.91
CA LYS A 41 -5.60 3.77 13.88
C LYS A 41 -5.88 4.22 15.31
N GLN A 42 -5.36 5.37 15.70
CA GLN A 42 -5.60 5.92 17.04
C GLN A 42 -7.04 6.41 17.20
N LEU A 43 -7.62 7.00 16.15
CA LEU A 43 -8.98 7.53 16.19
C LEU A 43 -10.05 6.43 16.30
N PHE A 44 -9.92 5.36 15.50
CA PHE A 44 -10.92 4.30 15.46
C PHE A 44 -10.67 3.18 16.47
N ALA A 45 -9.41 3.00 16.91
CA ALA A 45 -9.00 2.01 17.91
C ALA A 45 -9.60 0.61 17.70
N ARG A 46 -9.79 0.21 16.44
CA ARG A 46 -10.54 -1.00 16.10
C ARG A 46 -9.72 -2.25 16.41
N ASP A 47 -10.34 -3.20 17.10
CA ASP A 47 -9.75 -4.51 17.37
C ASP A 47 -9.58 -5.35 16.10
N ARG A 48 -8.58 -6.23 16.13
CA ARG A 48 -8.30 -7.18 15.05
C ARG A 48 -9.24 -8.38 15.11
N PRO A 49 -9.60 -8.96 13.95
CA PRO A 49 -10.29 -10.24 13.94
C PRO A 49 -9.51 -11.30 14.74
N GLN A 50 -10.23 -12.19 15.40
CA GLN A 50 -9.70 -13.39 16.05
C GLN A 50 -10.32 -14.62 15.39
N LEU A 51 -10.19 -14.72 14.06
CA LEU A 51 -10.85 -15.77 13.28
C LEU A 51 -10.09 -17.11 13.33
N TRP A 52 -8.76 -17.09 13.54
CA TRP A 52 -7.90 -18.26 13.71
C TRP A 52 -6.62 -17.88 14.46
N GLU A 53 -5.80 -18.88 14.84
CA GLU A 53 -4.49 -18.66 15.44
C GLU A 53 -3.62 -17.78 14.55
N ARG A 54 -3.19 -16.65 15.11
CA ARG A 54 -2.43 -15.65 14.37
C ARG A 54 -1.05 -16.21 14.07
N ALA A 55 -0.73 -16.39 12.79
CA ALA A 55 0.62 -16.72 12.35
C ALA A 55 1.67 -15.62 12.65
N VAL A 56 1.22 -14.41 13.03
CA VAL A 56 2.08 -13.26 13.33
C VAL A 56 1.47 -12.45 14.50
N GLU A 57 2.26 -12.17 15.54
CA GLU A 57 1.87 -11.21 16.57
C GLU A 57 1.79 -9.79 16.01
N VAL A 58 0.66 -9.12 16.19
CA VAL A 58 0.49 -7.72 15.79
C VAL A 58 -0.12 -6.92 16.92
N LYS A 59 0.65 -5.99 17.49
CA LYS A 59 0.29 -5.19 18.68
C LYS A 59 -0.55 -3.93 18.38
N PHE A 60 -0.79 -3.60 17.12
CA PHE A 60 -1.44 -2.35 16.69
C PHE A 60 -2.86 -2.57 16.16
N TYR A 61 -3.75 -1.57 16.28
CA TYR A 61 -5.13 -1.57 15.78
C TYR A 61 -5.29 -2.00 14.31
N SER A 62 -6.47 -2.54 13.99
CA SER A 62 -6.80 -3.17 12.70
C SER A 62 -7.15 -2.16 11.61
N PHE A 63 -7.84 -1.08 11.95
CA PHE A 63 -8.35 -0.11 10.98
C PHE A 63 -7.46 1.14 10.86
N PRO A 64 -7.16 1.63 9.65
CA PRO A 64 -7.25 0.97 8.35
C PRO A 64 -6.03 0.09 8.08
N SER A 65 -6.10 -0.76 7.04
CA SER A 65 -5.00 -1.65 6.68
C SER A 65 -3.79 -0.87 6.16
N GLY A 66 -2.70 -0.87 6.92
CA GLY A 66 -1.45 -0.20 6.52
C GLY A 66 -0.82 -0.83 5.28
N HIS A 67 -0.90 -2.16 5.12
CA HIS A 67 -0.47 -2.86 3.90
C HIS A 67 -1.28 -2.42 2.69
N ALA A 68 -2.61 -2.25 2.83
CA ALA A 68 -3.45 -1.77 1.74
C ALA A 68 -3.08 -0.32 1.36
N MET A 69 -2.95 0.58 2.34
CA MET A 69 -2.58 1.98 2.08
C MET A 69 -1.20 2.12 1.42
N ILE A 70 -0.16 1.48 1.98
CA ILE A 70 1.21 1.57 1.44
C ILE A 70 1.30 0.91 0.07
N SER A 71 0.65 -0.23 -0.14
CA SER A 71 0.63 -0.88 -1.46
C SER A 71 -0.01 0.01 -2.53
N MET A 72 -1.10 0.69 -2.19
CA MET A 72 -1.77 1.62 -3.10
C MET A 72 -0.86 2.81 -3.45
N VAL A 73 -0.15 3.39 -2.47
CA VAL A 73 0.81 4.48 -2.74
C VAL A 73 1.94 4.01 -3.63
N VAL A 74 2.67 2.98 -3.19
CA VAL A 74 3.95 2.59 -3.82
C VAL A 74 3.72 1.99 -5.19
N TYR A 75 2.84 0.99 -5.30
CA TYR A 75 2.60 0.32 -6.59
C TYR A 75 1.68 1.12 -7.49
N GLY A 76 0.77 1.92 -6.94
CA GLY A 76 -0.08 2.82 -7.73
C GLY A 76 0.74 3.89 -8.45
N LEU A 77 1.61 4.60 -7.72
CA LEU A 77 2.51 5.60 -8.32
C LEU A 77 3.52 4.97 -9.27
N LEU A 78 4.08 3.81 -8.94
CA LEU A 78 4.96 3.08 -9.86
C LEU A 78 4.24 2.68 -11.15
N GLY A 79 3.03 2.13 -11.03
CA GLY A 79 2.19 1.79 -12.18
C GLY A 79 1.89 3.02 -13.05
N TYR A 80 1.63 4.16 -12.41
CA TYR A 80 1.42 5.43 -13.09
C TYR A 80 2.65 5.91 -13.87
N PHE A 81 3.82 5.98 -13.23
CA PHE A 81 5.06 6.41 -13.90
C PHE A 81 5.48 5.44 -15.00
N LEU A 82 5.33 4.13 -14.78
CA LEU A 82 5.65 3.12 -15.78
C LEU A 82 4.70 3.21 -16.98
N ALA A 83 3.40 3.42 -16.76
CA ALA A 83 2.42 3.60 -17.82
C ALA A 83 2.67 4.87 -18.64
N ALA A 84 3.17 5.94 -18.01
CA ALA A 84 3.57 7.16 -18.71
C ALA A 84 4.78 6.95 -19.63
N ARG A 85 5.75 6.13 -19.20
CA ARG A 85 6.95 5.77 -19.98
C ARG A 85 6.66 4.78 -21.12
N PHE A 86 5.65 3.92 -20.95
CA PHE A 86 5.28 2.87 -21.92
C PHE A 86 3.81 3.00 -22.37
N PRO A 87 3.47 4.02 -23.18
CA PRO A 87 2.08 4.34 -23.52
C PRO A 87 1.36 3.23 -24.29
N ARG A 88 2.09 2.42 -25.07
CA ARG A 88 1.53 1.27 -25.80
C ARG A 88 1.07 0.15 -24.87
N GLN A 89 1.72 -0.01 -23.72
CA GLN A 89 1.44 -1.06 -22.73
C GLN A 89 0.69 -0.53 -21.50
N ARG A 90 0.32 0.75 -21.46
CA ARG A 90 -0.27 1.42 -20.28
C ARG A 90 -1.43 0.65 -19.64
N TRP A 91 -2.32 0.07 -20.45
CA TRP A 91 -3.47 -0.67 -19.95
C TRP A 91 -3.09 -2.02 -19.33
N LEU A 92 -2.08 -2.69 -19.89
CA LEU A 92 -1.53 -3.90 -19.30
C LEU A 92 -0.87 -3.59 -17.95
N ILE A 93 -0.08 -2.51 -17.89
CA ILE A 93 0.57 -2.04 -16.66
C ILE A 93 -0.48 -1.75 -15.58
N TYR A 94 -1.52 -0.97 -15.89
CA TYR A 94 -2.58 -0.68 -14.92
C TYR A 94 -3.30 -1.95 -14.43
N ARG A 95 -3.60 -2.90 -15.33
CA ARG A 95 -4.22 -4.18 -14.94
C ARG A 95 -3.34 -4.96 -13.97
N LEU A 96 -2.04 -5.09 -14.28
CA LEU A 96 -1.10 -5.79 -13.41
C LEU A 96 -0.93 -5.09 -12.06
N THR A 97 -0.88 -3.75 -12.05
CA THR A 97 -0.83 -2.96 -10.81
C THR A 97 -2.06 -3.20 -9.94
N VAL A 98 -3.26 -3.18 -10.52
CA VAL A 98 -4.51 -3.43 -9.79
C VAL A 98 -4.55 -4.85 -9.21
N VAL A 99 -4.17 -5.86 -10.00
CA VAL A 99 -4.11 -7.26 -9.55
C VAL A 99 -3.12 -7.42 -8.38
N LEU A 100 -1.95 -6.80 -8.48
CA LEU A 100 -0.94 -6.83 -7.41
C LEU A 100 -1.48 -6.21 -6.11
N ILE A 101 -2.05 -5.00 -6.18
CA ILE A 101 -2.58 -4.28 -5.01
C ILE A 101 -3.72 -5.07 -4.37
N ALA A 102 -4.64 -5.60 -5.18
CA ALA A 102 -5.75 -6.43 -4.71
C ALA A 102 -5.24 -7.73 -4.05
N GLY A 103 -4.26 -8.41 -4.65
CA GLY A 103 -3.63 -9.60 -4.08
C GLY A 103 -2.98 -9.33 -2.71
N ILE A 104 -2.34 -8.17 -2.56
CA ILE A 104 -1.78 -7.75 -1.26
C ILE A 104 -2.89 -7.56 -0.23
N GLY A 105 -4.00 -6.91 -0.58
CA GLY A 105 -5.15 -6.77 0.32
C GLY A 105 -5.77 -8.10 0.74
N LEU A 106 -5.99 -9.00 -0.23
CA LEU A 106 -6.52 -10.34 0.00
C LEU A 106 -5.60 -11.17 0.90
N SER A 107 -4.29 -11.05 0.76
CA SER A 107 -3.33 -11.73 1.66
C SER A 107 -3.55 -11.35 3.13
N ARG A 108 -4.00 -10.12 3.41
CA ARG A 108 -4.26 -9.67 4.79
C ARG A 108 -5.55 -10.24 5.36
N LEU A 109 -6.54 -10.47 4.51
CA LEU A 109 -7.76 -11.19 4.87
C LEU A 109 -7.46 -12.66 5.13
N TYR A 110 -6.68 -13.29 4.24
CA TYR A 110 -6.23 -14.68 4.38
C TYR A 110 -5.35 -14.92 5.62
N LEU A 111 -4.64 -13.90 6.10
CA LEU A 111 -3.88 -13.98 7.34
C LEU A 111 -4.71 -13.65 8.60
N GLY A 112 -5.95 -13.18 8.43
CA GLY A 112 -6.90 -13.00 9.54
C GLY A 112 -6.60 -11.76 10.38
N VAL A 113 -5.74 -10.89 9.86
CA VAL A 113 -5.21 -9.74 10.61
C VAL A 113 -6.03 -8.47 10.39
N HIS A 114 -6.94 -8.45 9.40
CA HIS A 114 -7.76 -7.29 9.03
C HIS A 114 -9.16 -7.73 8.61
N TRP A 115 -10.16 -6.89 8.88
CA TRP A 115 -11.49 -7.03 8.32
C TRP A 115 -11.51 -6.61 6.84
N PRO A 116 -12.43 -7.13 6.00
CA PRO A 116 -12.60 -6.67 4.62
C PRO A 116 -12.77 -5.15 4.51
N THR A 117 -13.53 -4.57 5.44
CA THR A 117 -13.73 -3.11 5.55
C THR A 117 -12.44 -2.33 5.81
N ASP A 118 -11.47 -2.91 6.53
CA ASP A 118 -10.20 -2.23 6.83
C ASP A 118 -9.32 -2.11 5.57
N VAL A 119 -9.43 -3.10 4.67
CA VAL A 119 -8.74 -3.11 3.37
C VAL A 119 -9.40 -2.13 2.42
N ILE A 120 -10.73 -2.17 2.30
CA ILE A 120 -11.49 -1.26 1.44
C ILE A 120 -11.29 0.20 1.88
N ALA A 121 -11.38 0.50 3.18
CA ALA A 121 -11.13 1.83 3.70
C ALA A 121 -9.70 2.30 3.44
N GLY A 122 -8.72 1.39 3.54
CA GLY A 122 -7.33 1.69 3.17
C GLY A 122 -7.16 2.09 1.70
N TYR A 123 -7.88 1.44 0.78
CA TYR A 123 -7.85 1.81 -0.64
C TYR A 123 -8.54 3.14 -0.91
N ILE A 124 -9.69 3.39 -0.28
CA ILE A 124 -10.44 4.65 -0.46
C ILE A 124 -9.64 5.84 0.08
N ALA A 125 -8.96 5.68 1.21
CA ALA A 125 -8.17 6.75 1.84
C ALA A 125 -7.01 7.24 0.98
N ILE A 126 -6.52 6.42 0.04
CA ILE A 126 -5.35 6.71 -0.82
C ILE A 126 -5.77 6.93 -2.28
N ARG A 127 -7.07 6.97 -2.57
CA ARG A 127 -7.58 7.12 -3.94
C ARG A 127 -6.98 8.35 -4.62
N PHE A 128 -6.29 8.11 -5.74
CA PHE A 128 -5.83 9.16 -6.65
C PHE A 128 -7.02 9.59 -7.53
N THR A 129 -7.60 10.76 -7.25
CA THR A 129 -8.59 11.44 -8.12
C THR A 129 -7.98 12.67 -8.74
#